data_AF-A0A343TFM5-F1
#
_entry.id   AF-A0A343TFM5-F1
#
_cell.length_a   1.000
_cell.length_b   1.000
_cell.length_c   1.000
_cell.angle_alpha   90.00
_cell.angle_beta   90.00
_cell.angle_gamma   90.00
#
_symmetry.space_group_name_H-M   'P 1'
#
loop_
_entity.id
_entity.type
_entity.pdbx_description
1 polymer ?
#
loop_
_entity_poly.entity_id
_entity_poly.type
_entity_poly.pdbx_seq_one_letter_code
_entity_poly.pdbx_strand_id
1 'polypeptide(L)'
;MVPFLAIALCLGVALFTIQPLQQATVASYSSPETRGLSFGYTYLAIFGIGALGAGLAGTVLTYADVNVLFVVLAVIAILGSVLAFGVRQIGR
;
A
#
# COMPACT_ATOMS: atom_id res chain seq x y z
N MET A 1 -25.38 0.06 -1.40
CA MET A 1 -24.86 0.52 -0.10
C MET A 1 -24.27 -0.62 0.72
N VAL A 2 -25.01 -1.69 1.05
CA VAL A 2 -24.48 -2.86 1.77
C VAL A 2 -23.18 -3.45 1.18
N PRO A 3 -23.07 -3.75 -0.14
CA PRO A 3 -21.83 -4.30 -0.70
C PRO A 3 -20.64 -3.34 -0.58
N PHE A 4 -20.90 -2.04 -0.73
CA PHE A 4 -19.87 -1.00 -0.56
C PHE A 4 -19.35 -0.97 0.88
N LEU A 5 -20.25 -1.02 1.88
CA LEU A 5 -19.85 -1.05 3.29
C LEU A 5 -19.04 -2.31 3.63
N ALA A 6 -19.44 -3.48 3.11
CA ALA A 6 -18.69 -4.71 3.31
C ALA A 6 -17.27 -4.62 2.72
N ILE A 7 -17.13 -4.12 1.49
CA ILE A 7 -15.83 -3.94 0.84
C ILE A 7 -14.99 -2.90 1.60
N ALA A 8 -15.59 -1.78 2.02
CA ALA A 8 -14.90 -0.75 2.79
C ALA A 8 -14.41 -1.29 4.15
N LEU A 9 -15.20 -2.14 4.81
CA LEU A 9 -14.81 -2.80 6.05
C LEU A 9 -13.63 -3.76 5.82
N CYS A 10 -13.71 -4.61 4.79
CA CYS A 10 -12.61 -5.51 4.42
C CYS A 10 -11.33 -4.73 4.09
N LEU A 11 -11.46 -3.64 3.33
CA LEU A 11 -10.35 -2.76 3.01
C LEU A 11 -9.76 -2.12 4.26
N GLY A 12 -10.60 -1.63 5.17
CA GLY A 12 -10.17 -1.09 6.46
C GLY A 12 -9.36 -2.12 7.26
N VAL A 13 -9.91 -3.32 7.45
CA VAL A 13 -9.20 -4.42 8.14
C VAL A 13 -7.86 -4.70 7.49
N ALA A 14 -7.81 -4.80 6.15
CA ALA A 14 -6.56 -5.06 5.43
C ALA A 14 -5.53 -3.94 5.64
N LEU A 15 -5.92 -2.67 5.47
CA LEU A 15 -5.04 -1.51 5.61
C LEU A 15 -4.49 -1.37 7.02
N PHE A 16 -5.32 -1.55 8.05
CA PHE A 16 -4.88 -1.45 9.44
C PHE A 16 -4.02 -2.66 9.88
N THR A 17 -4.18 -3.81 9.23
CA THR A 17 -3.35 -4.99 9.50
C THR A 17 -1.94 -4.86 8.91
N ILE A 18 -1.77 -4.08 7.83
CA ILE A 18 -0.45 -3.84 7.22
C ILE A 18 0.50 -3.16 8.20
N GLN A 19 -0.01 -2.22 9.01
CA GLN A 19 0.81 -1.45 9.94
C GLN A 19 1.63 -2.33 10.92
N PRO A 20 1.04 -3.24 11.73
CA PRO A 20 1.81 -4.11 12.61
C PRO A 20 2.71 -5.11 11.87
N LEU A 21 2.25 -5.63 10.71
CA LEU A 21 3.03 -6.58 9.92
C LEU A 21 4.31 -5.94 9.36
N GLN A 22 4.24 -4.69 8.90
CA GLN A 22 5.41 -3.95 8.42
C GLN A 22 6.44 -3.78 9.54
N GLN A 23 6.01 -3.37 10.74
CA GLN A 23 6.92 -3.21 11.87
C GLN A 23 7.60 -4.53 12.26
N ALA A 24 6.83 -5.62 12.33
CA ALA A 24 7.36 -6.95 12.63
C ALA A 24 8.35 -7.44 11.55
N THR A 25 8.05 -7.19 10.28
CA THR A 25 8.91 -7.57 9.15
C THR A 25 10.25 -6.84 9.23
N VAL A 26 10.24 -5.51 9.32
CA VAL A 26 11.48 -4.74 9.42
C VAL A 26 12.29 -5.17 10.63
N ALA A 27 11.65 -5.37 11.78
CA ALA A 27 12.35 -5.82 12.99
C ALA A 27 13.02 -7.18 12.83
N SER A 28 12.38 -8.12 12.09
CA SER A 28 12.86 -9.49 11.90
C SER A 28 13.96 -9.60 10.84
N TYR A 29 13.95 -8.74 9.81
CA TYR A 29 14.86 -8.84 8.66
C TYR A 29 16.00 -7.81 8.66
N SER A 30 16.10 -6.92 9.66
CA SER A 30 17.18 -5.94 9.77
C SER A 30 18.02 -6.13 11.04
N SER A 31 19.33 -5.91 10.92
CA SER A 31 20.23 -5.84 12.07
C SER A 31 19.93 -4.57 12.90
N PRO A 32 20.29 -4.52 14.18
CA PRO A 32 20.07 -3.33 15.01
C PRO A 32 20.61 -2.03 14.39
N GLU A 33 21.77 -2.11 13.73
CA GLU A 33 22.46 -0.97 13.08
C GLU A 33 21.74 -0.47 11.82
N THR A 34 21.11 -1.36 11.06
CA THR A 34 20.44 -1.05 9.78
C THR A 34 18.94 -0.86 9.91
N ARG A 35 18.37 -1.17 11.08
CA ARG A 35 16.93 -1.10 11.36
C ARG A 35 16.37 0.31 11.22
N GLY A 36 17.09 1.32 11.72
CA GLY A 36 16.69 2.72 11.58
C GLY A 36 16.58 3.15 10.12
N LEU A 37 17.57 2.78 9.29
CA LEU A 37 17.55 3.04 7.85
C LEU A 37 16.42 2.27 7.15
N SER A 38 16.17 1.03 7.55
CA SER A 38 15.08 0.21 6.99
C SER A 38 13.71 0.84 7.24
N PHE A 39 13.46 1.35 8.45
CA PHE A 39 12.26 2.15 8.73
C PHE A 39 12.25 3.46 7.95
N GLY A 40 13.39 4.15 7.85
CA GLY A 40 13.53 5.37 7.06
C GLY A 40 13.10 5.19 5.61
N TYR A 41 13.60 4.16 4.92
CA TYR A 41 13.19 3.84 3.54
C TYR A 41 11.72 3.44 3.43
N THR A 42 11.23 2.66 4.40
CA THR A 42 9.81 2.27 4.44
C THR A 42 8.90 3.49 4.54
N TYR A 43 9.20 4.42 5.45
CA TYR A 43 8.40 5.64 5.60
C TYR A 43 8.59 6.63 4.44
N LEU A 44 9.79 6.74 3.86
CA LEU A 44 10.02 7.53 2.65
C LEU A 44 9.13 7.04 1.49
N ALA A 45 9.02 5.72 1.32
CA ALA A 45 8.14 5.15 0.31
C ALA A 45 6.65 5.41 0.62
N ILE A 46 6.20 5.12 1.85
CA ILE A 46 4.78 5.25 2.23
C ILE A 46 4.30 6.70 2.21
N PHE A 47 5.07 7.63 2.77
CA PHE A 47 4.65 9.03 2.87
C PHE A 47 5.15 9.88 1.70
N GLY A 48 6.41 9.72 1.31
CA GLY A 48 7.00 10.50 0.22
C GLY A 48 6.39 10.12 -1.13
N ILE A 49 6.61 8.86 -1.56
CA ILE A 49 6.03 8.38 -2.83
C ILE A 49 4.51 8.27 -2.72
N GLY A 50 3.99 7.79 -1.59
CA GLY A 50 2.54 7.68 -1.39
C GLY A 50 1.78 9.01 -1.44
N ALA A 51 2.41 10.15 -1.14
CA ALA A 51 1.79 11.46 -1.31
C ALA A 51 1.39 11.76 -2.77
N LEU A 52 2.08 11.17 -3.75
CA LEU A 52 1.69 11.27 -5.16
C LEU A 52 0.27 10.72 -5.42
N GLY A 53 -0.20 9.79 -4.58
CA GLY A 53 -1.55 9.23 -4.65
C GLY A 53 -2.65 10.28 -4.49
N ALA A 54 -2.44 11.31 -3.65
CA ALA A 54 -3.41 12.40 -3.50
C ALA A 54 -3.53 13.24 -4.76
N GLY A 55 -2.38 13.57 -5.38
CA GLY A 55 -2.32 14.27 -6.66
C GLY A 55 -2.97 13.46 -7.77
N LEU A 56 -2.63 12.18 -7.88
CA LEU A 56 -3.22 11.24 -8.84
C LEU A 56 -4.74 11.17 -8.68
N ALA A 57 -5.23 10.97 -7.46
CA ALA A 57 -6.66 10.89 -7.19
C ALA A 57 -7.38 12.20 -7.57
N GLY A 58 -6.81 13.35 -7.20
CA GLY A 58 -7.31 14.66 -7.59
C GLY A 58 -7.35 14.84 -9.10
N THR A 59 -6.28 14.50 -9.82
CA THR A 59 -6.22 14.57 -11.28
C THR A 59 -7.27 13.68 -11.94
N VAL A 60 -7.43 12.44 -11.49
CA VAL A 60 -8.45 11.53 -12.03
C VAL A 60 -9.85 12.10 -11.80
N LEU A 61 -10.14 12.63 -10.61
CA LEU A 61 -11.45 13.22 -10.33
C LEU A 61 -11.69 14.55 -11.06
N THR A 62 -10.65 15.30 -11.41
CA THR A 62 -10.76 16.53 -12.22
C THR A 62 -11.12 16.24 -13.67
N TYR A 63 -10.58 15.16 -14.25
CA TYR A 63 -10.69 14.87 -15.69
C TYR A 63 -11.56 13.65 -16.04
N ALA A 64 -11.98 12.86 -15.05
CA ALA A 64 -12.79 11.66 -15.21
C ALA A 64 -13.84 11.57 -14.09
N ASP A 65 -14.06 10.37 -13.54
CA ASP A 65 -15.08 10.12 -12.53
C ASP A 65 -14.61 9.14 -11.43
N VAL A 66 -15.50 8.93 -10.45
CA VAL A 66 -15.24 8.08 -9.28
C VAL A 66 -15.02 6.61 -9.65
N ASN A 67 -15.69 6.09 -10.69
CA ASN A 67 -15.49 4.70 -11.12
C ASN A 67 -14.07 4.51 -11.67
N VAL A 68 -13.60 5.47 -12.47
CA VAL A 68 -12.22 5.46 -12.98
C VAL A 68 -11.21 5.51 -11.84
N LEU A 69 -11.45 6.33 -10.81
CA LEU A 69 -10.60 6.36 -9.61
C LEU A 69 -10.51 4.99 -8.93
N PHE A 70 -11.64 4.31 -8.71
CA PHE A 70 -11.64 2.97 -8.10
C PHE A 70 -10.87 1.95 -8.95
N VAL A 71 -10.99 2.01 -10.28
CA VAL A 71 -10.21 1.13 -11.18
C VAL A 71 -8.72 1.42 -11.08
N VAL A 72 -8.31 2.70 -11.09
CA VAL A 72 -6.91 3.09 -10.93
C VAL A 72 -6.34 2.57 -9.61
N LEU A 73 -7.05 2.77 -8.50
CA LEU A 73 -6.63 2.26 -7.18
C LEU A 73 -6.56 0.72 -7.16
N ALA A 74 -7.52 0.04 -7.79
CA ALA A 74 -7.51 -1.42 -7.89
C ALA A 74 -6.31 -1.93 -8.69
N VAL A 75 -5.97 -1.30 -9.81
CA VAL A 75 -4.78 -1.65 -10.61
C VAL A 75 -3.50 -1.48 -9.78
N ILE A 76 -3.36 -0.37 -9.06
CA ILE A 76 -2.19 -0.13 -8.17
C ILE A 76 -2.10 -1.23 -7.10
N ALA A 77 -3.21 -1.58 -6.45
CA ALA A 77 -3.25 -2.63 -5.44
C ALA A 77 -2.89 -4.02 -6.02
N ILE A 78 -3.37 -4.34 -7.22
CA ILE A 78 -3.02 -5.58 -7.93
C ILE A 78 -1.53 -5.60 -8.25
N LEU A 79 -0.97 -4.53 -8.82
CA LEU A 79 0.47 -4.44 -9.13
C LEU A 79 1.32 -4.61 -7.87
N GLY A 80 0.96 -3.93 -6.77
CA GLY A 80 1.65 -4.10 -5.48
C GLY A 80 1.59 -5.54 -4.97
N SER A 81 0.43 -6.20 -5.10
CA SER A 81 0.25 -7.60 -4.69
C SER A 81 1.08 -8.57 -5.55
N VAL A 82 1.11 -8.35 -6.87
CA VAL A 82 1.91 -9.14 -7.82
C VAL A 82 3.40 -8.98 -7.52
N LEU A 83 3.88 -7.76 -7.28
CA LEU A 83 5.27 -7.49 -6.93
C LEU A 83 5.65 -8.16 -5.61
N ALA A 84 4.81 -8.02 -4.58
CA ALA A 84 5.05 -8.66 -3.28
C ALA A 84 5.10 -10.19 -3.39
N PHE A 85 4.20 -10.78 -4.16
CA PHE A 85 4.19 -12.21 -4.41
C PHE A 85 5.40 -12.67 -5.22
N GLY A 86 5.79 -11.93 -6.26
CA GLY A 86 6.97 -12.22 -7.08
C GLY A 86 8.27 -12.15 -6.26
N VAL A 87 8.45 -11.12 -5.43
CA VAL A 87 9.62 -11.02 -4.53
C VAL A 87 9.64 -12.18 -3.55
N ARG A 88 8.48 -12.58 -2.99
CA ARG A 88 8.38 -13.76 -2.13
C ARG A 88 8.80 -15.05 -2.85
N GLN A 89 8.52 -15.19 -4.13
CA GLN A 89 8.93 -16.36 -4.91
C GLN A 89 10.44 -16.40 -5.17
N ILE A 90 11.07 -15.24 -5.40
CA ILE A 90 12.53 -15.15 -5.61
C ILE A 90 13.30 -15.48 -4.33
N GLY A 91 12.74 -15.15 -3.17
CA GLY A 91 13.35 -15.45 -1.87
C GLY A 91 13.21 -16.90 -1.39
N ARG A 92 12.56 -17.78 -2.15
CA ARG A 92 12.49 -19.23 -1.89
C ARG A 92 13.56 -19.97 -2.67
#